data_AF-A0A7V1I062-F1
#
_entry.id   AF-A0A7V1I062-F1
#
_cell.length_a   1.000
_cell.length_b   1.000
_cell.length_c   1.000
_cell.angle_alpha   90.00
_cell.angle_beta   90.00
_cell.angle_gamma   90.00
#
_symmetry.space_group_name_H-M   'P 1'
#
loop_
_entity.id
_entity.type
_entity.pdbx_description
1 polymer ?
#
loop_
_entity_poly.entity_id
_entity_poly.type
_entity_poly.pdbx_seq_one_letter_code
_entity_poly.pdbx_strand_id
1 'polypeptide(L)'
;MQDIPQSEILDRPDAQSEYIDSKRLKQERSQLITRSLFLFVIAAWSAYYRASDGTAGFAIACGIFLFSVVIIAATFADINKYPKRKFRIFLTVSTDILVTGAFVWLTNVPLSPIFFVFLFIVVSNTMRYGRRMMMFCALLSLGVYGANLIAYVFLDMGAARGFIYWPLEAGKIMSLIIIPLFLDAMLRRQADSQKSIKAITGGLKKYTIGKETLSFNLKRNDELQVLAEHIELLTHKIRVQQDQLYDQALNLQELVTERTSELNEQMRKARESDRLKTQFLNNLSHELRTPLHNIIGFADLLNKQDLPVEKAGKMSLIIGQRANELLEKLEALTTLTCLMTGEQRI
;
A
#
# COMPACT_ATOMS: atom_id res chain seq x y z
N MET A 1 19.33 -21.25 1.97
CA MET A 1 19.31 -20.00 2.77
C MET A 1 17.85 -19.60 2.79
N GLN A 2 17.15 -19.81 3.90
CA GLN A 2 15.71 -19.53 3.99
C GLN A 2 15.49 -18.03 3.79
N ASP A 3 14.64 -17.67 2.83
CA ASP A 3 14.18 -16.29 2.64
C ASP A 3 13.34 -15.92 3.87
N ILE A 4 13.92 -15.18 4.80
CA ILE A 4 13.20 -14.59 5.93
C ILE A 4 12.19 -13.59 5.32
N PRO A 5 10.87 -13.72 5.59
CA PRO A 5 9.87 -12.80 5.08
C PRO A 5 10.19 -11.36 5.49
N GLN A 6 10.09 -10.39 4.57
CA GLN A 6 10.40 -8.98 4.83
C GLN A 6 9.60 -8.39 6.01
N SER A 7 8.45 -8.98 6.35
CA SER A 7 7.63 -8.60 7.50
C SER A 7 8.29 -8.90 8.84
N GLU A 8 9.15 -9.92 8.93
CA GLU A 8 9.76 -10.38 10.19
C GLU A 8 11.08 -9.65 10.52
N ILE A 9 11.71 -9.04 9.49
CA ILE A 9 12.96 -8.28 9.59
C ILE A 9 12.75 -6.90 10.25
N LEU A 10 11.51 -6.37 10.23
CA LEU A 10 11.20 -5.02 10.71
C LEU A 10 11.08 -4.89 12.24
N ASP A 11 10.84 -5.99 12.96
CA ASP A 11 10.56 -5.96 14.40
C ASP A 11 11.73 -6.43 15.27
N ARG A 12 12.82 -6.96 14.69
CA ARG A 12 14.01 -7.42 15.43
C ARG A 12 15.30 -6.71 14.96
N PRO A 13 15.99 -5.95 15.83
CA PRO A 13 17.24 -5.26 15.48
C PRO A 13 18.33 -6.19 14.94
N ASP A 14 18.41 -7.41 15.47
CA ASP A 14 19.38 -8.42 15.07
C ASP A 14 19.10 -8.96 13.66
N ALA A 15 17.81 -9.16 13.32
CA ALA A 15 17.40 -9.62 11.99
C ALA A 15 17.70 -8.57 10.90
N GLN A 16 17.58 -7.28 11.23
CA GLN A 16 17.94 -6.20 10.31
C GLN A 16 19.46 -6.12 10.07
N SER A 17 20.26 -6.32 11.11
CA SER A 17 21.72 -6.40 11.01
C SER A 17 22.17 -7.59 10.15
N GLU A 18 21.58 -8.76 10.40
CA GLU A 18 21.86 -9.99 9.66
C GLU A 18 21.45 -9.89 8.19
N TYR A 19 20.31 -9.28 7.89
CA TYR A 19 19.89 -9.00 6.53
C TYR A 19 20.86 -8.07 5.79
N ILE A 20 21.31 -6.99 6.43
CA ILE A 20 22.30 -6.07 5.85
C ILE A 20 23.62 -6.79 5.56
N ASP A 21 24.09 -7.62 6.49
CA ASP A 21 25.31 -8.41 6.31
C ASP A 21 25.16 -9.44 5.18
N SER A 22 24.02 -10.12 5.07
CA SER A 22 23.75 -11.09 4.00
C SER A 22 23.77 -10.43 2.61
N LYS A 23 23.15 -9.25 2.49
CA LYS A 23 23.12 -8.47 1.24
C LYS A 23 24.53 -8.01 0.85
N ARG A 24 25.33 -7.55 1.82
CA ARG A 24 26.73 -7.19 1.60
C ARG A 24 27.55 -8.38 1.11
N LEU A 25 27.46 -9.53 1.79
CA LEU A 25 28.21 -10.74 1.41
C LEU A 25 27.86 -11.20 -0.02
N LYS A 26 26.59 -11.06 -0.43
CA LYS A 26 26.18 -11.33 -1.82
C LYS A 26 26.86 -10.39 -2.82
N GLN A 27 26.97 -9.09 -2.50
CA GLN A 27 27.69 -8.12 -3.33
C GLN A 27 29.19 -8.41 -3.43
N GLU A 28 29.83 -8.78 -2.31
CA GLU A 28 31.26 -9.14 -2.25
C GLU A 28 31.55 -10.39 -3.09
N ARG A 29 30.72 -11.43 -2.98
CA ARG A 29 30.85 -12.65 -3.82
C ARG A 29 30.67 -12.34 -5.30
N SER A 30 29.69 -11.52 -5.64
CA SER A 30 29.52 -11.04 -7.02
C SER A 30 30.76 -10.26 -7.49
N GLN A 31 31.46 -9.53 -6.61
CA GLN A 31 32.62 -8.74 -7.00
C GLN A 31 33.80 -9.65 -7.36
N LEU A 32 33.98 -10.76 -6.64
CA LEU A 32 35.02 -11.74 -6.97
C LEU A 32 34.85 -12.31 -8.38
N ILE A 33 33.61 -12.57 -8.81
CA ILE A 33 33.32 -13.05 -10.17
C ILE A 33 33.72 -11.99 -11.19
N THR A 34 33.27 -10.75 -10.99
CA THR A 34 33.58 -9.63 -11.87
C THR A 34 35.09 -9.34 -11.95
N ARG A 35 35.80 -9.45 -10.82
CA ARG A 35 37.26 -9.31 -10.74
C ARG A 35 37.99 -10.41 -11.51
N SER A 36 37.54 -11.66 -11.39
CA SER A 36 38.11 -12.79 -12.13
C SER A 36 37.98 -12.60 -13.64
N LEU A 37 36.84 -12.08 -14.09
CA LEU A 37 36.61 -11.72 -15.49
C LEU A 37 37.57 -10.62 -15.97
N PHE A 38 37.75 -9.54 -15.20
CA PHE A 38 38.69 -8.47 -15.57
C PHE A 38 40.13 -8.92 -15.59
N LEU A 39 40.54 -9.70 -14.59
CA LEU A 39 41.89 -10.26 -14.55
C LEU A 39 42.15 -11.13 -15.78
N PHE A 40 41.17 -11.92 -16.22
CA PHE A 40 41.26 -12.70 -17.45
C PHE A 40 41.42 -11.81 -18.69
N VAL A 41 40.60 -10.76 -18.84
CA VAL A 41 40.69 -9.81 -19.98
C VAL A 41 42.05 -9.11 -20.00
N ILE A 42 42.54 -8.64 -18.86
CA ILE A 42 43.84 -7.97 -18.73
C ILE A 42 44.98 -8.94 -19.09
N ALA A 43 44.91 -10.18 -18.59
CA ALA A 43 45.91 -11.20 -18.86
C ALA A 43 45.95 -11.60 -20.34
N ALA A 44 44.79 -11.81 -20.96
CA ALA A 44 44.69 -12.13 -22.38
C ALA A 44 45.28 -11.01 -23.26
N TRP A 45 44.94 -9.75 -22.95
CA TRP A 45 45.49 -8.60 -23.68
C TRP A 45 47.00 -8.48 -23.50
N SER A 46 47.48 -8.66 -22.26
CA SER A 46 48.90 -8.54 -21.93
C SER A 46 49.72 -9.69 -22.52
N ALA A 47 49.17 -10.89 -22.60
CA ALA A 47 49.78 -12.03 -23.29
C ALA A 47 49.88 -11.79 -24.81
N TYR A 48 48.82 -11.27 -25.43
CA TYR A 48 48.83 -10.93 -26.86
C TYR A 48 49.91 -9.88 -27.19
N TYR A 49 49.95 -8.78 -26.44
CA TYR A 49 50.87 -7.68 -26.73
C TYR A 49 52.33 -8.03 -26.43
N ARG A 50 52.57 -8.94 -25.47
CA ARG A 50 53.92 -9.24 -24.98
C ARG A 50 54.47 -10.58 -25.43
N ALA A 51 53.72 -11.33 -26.26
CA ALA A 51 54.26 -12.48 -26.97
C ALA A 51 55.45 -12.12 -27.90
N SER A 52 55.63 -10.83 -28.23
CA SER A 52 56.72 -10.32 -29.06
C SER A 52 57.92 -9.71 -28.31
N ASP A 53 57.78 -9.36 -27.02
CA ASP A 53 58.73 -8.49 -26.29
C ASP A 53 59.49 -9.24 -25.17
N GLY A 54 60.48 -10.06 -25.53
CA GLY A 54 61.50 -10.60 -24.61
C GLY A 54 60.99 -11.40 -23.39
N THR A 55 61.92 -12.02 -22.64
CA THR A 55 61.56 -12.91 -21.52
C THR A 55 61.27 -12.18 -20.20
N ALA A 56 61.93 -11.03 -19.95
CA ALA A 56 61.85 -10.34 -18.66
C ALA A 56 60.48 -9.68 -18.42
N GLY A 57 59.93 -8.98 -19.42
CA GLY A 57 58.64 -8.31 -19.28
C GLY A 57 57.46 -9.28 -19.16
N PHE A 58 57.54 -10.42 -19.85
CA PHE A 58 56.57 -11.51 -19.73
C PHE A 58 56.58 -12.13 -18.32
N ALA A 59 57.76 -12.35 -17.74
CA ALA A 59 57.90 -12.88 -16.39
C ALA A 59 57.27 -11.96 -15.32
N ILE A 60 57.47 -10.64 -15.44
CA ILE A 60 56.86 -9.64 -14.54
C ILE A 60 55.34 -9.67 -14.66
N ALA A 61 54.80 -9.71 -15.88
CA ALA A 61 53.34 -9.78 -16.10
C ALA A 61 52.73 -11.06 -15.50
N CYS A 62 53.40 -12.20 -15.66
CA CYS A 62 53.00 -13.47 -15.02
C CYS A 62 53.03 -13.37 -13.50
N GLY A 63 54.05 -12.73 -12.92
CA GLY A 63 54.15 -12.49 -11.48
C GLY A 63 52.98 -11.67 -10.93
N ILE A 64 52.61 -10.57 -11.60
CA ILE A 64 51.46 -9.73 -11.21
C ILE A 64 50.14 -10.49 -11.36
N PHE A 65 50.00 -11.31 -12.40
CA PHE A 65 48.83 -12.16 -12.59
C PHE A 65 48.69 -13.18 -11.47
N LEU A 66 49.76 -13.91 -11.13
CA LEU A 66 49.78 -14.88 -10.03
C LEU A 66 49.48 -14.20 -8.69
N PHE A 67 50.08 -13.04 -8.43
CA PHE A 67 49.77 -12.23 -7.26
C PHE A 67 48.26 -11.88 -7.19
N SER A 68 47.66 -11.50 -8.32
CA SER A 68 46.23 -11.17 -8.39
C SER A 68 45.34 -12.38 -8.11
N VAL A 69 45.70 -13.57 -8.62
CA VAL A 69 44.98 -14.82 -8.33
C VAL A 69 45.07 -15.16 -6.84
N VAL A 70 46.25 -15.00 -6.21
CA VAL A 70 46.42 -15.21 -4.77
C VAL A 70 45.54 -14.27 -3.95
N ILE A 71 45.44 -12.99 -4.33
CA ILE A 71 44.55 -12.03 -3.65
C ILE A 71 43.08 -12.43 -3.80
N ILE A 72 42.63 -12.90 -4.96
CA ILE A 72 41.25 -13.40 -5.16
C ILE A 72 40.99 -14.60 -4.25
N ALA A 73 41.92 -15.57 -4.20
CA ALA A 73 41.79 -16.74 -3.33
C ALA A 73 41.78 -16.36 -1.83
N ALA A 74 42.67 -15.47 -1.40
CA ALA A 74 42.76 -14.99 -0.03
C ALA A 74 41.49 -14.25 0.41
N THR A 75 40.90 -13.46 -0.49
CA THR A 75 39.67 -12.71 -0.23
C THR A 75 38.45 -13.61 -0.20
N PHE A 76 38.39 -14.64 -1.04
CA PHE A 76 37.37 -15.70 -0.95
C PHE A 76 37.45 -16.45 0.39
N ALA A 77 38.65 -16.80 0.84
CA ALA A 77 38.85 -17.43 2.14
C ALA A 77 38.45 -16.50 3.31
N ASP A 78 38.81 -15.21 3.25
CA ASP A 78 38.44 -14.21 4.27
C ASP A 78 36.92 -13.97 4.35
N ILE A 79 36.21 -13.99 3.21
CA ILE A 79 34.73 -13.89 3.18
C ILE A 79 34.09 -15.04 3.94
N ASN A 80 34.60 -16.26 3.76
CA ASN A 80 34.04 -17.46 4.41
C ASN A 80 34.46 -17.56 5.88
N LYS A 81 35.67 -17.10 6.24
CA LYS A 81 36.20 -17.21 7.61
C LYS A 81 35.79 -16.04 8.52
N TYR A 82 35.75 -14.82 7.99
CA TYR A 82 35.50 -13.59 8.75
C TYR A 82 34.45 -12.69 8.05
N PRO A 83 33.18 -13.10 8.01
CA PRO A 83 32.17 -12.42 7.21
C PRO A 83 31.96 -10.95 7.61
N LYS A 84 32.12 -10.59 8.88
CA LYS A 84 31.88 -9.23 9.44
C LYS A 84 32.97 -8.20 9.11
N ARG A 85 34.14 -8.61 8.61
CA ARG A 85 35.26 -7.70 8.37
C ARG A 85 35.02 -6.85 7.11
N LYS A 86 34.88 -5.53 7.28
CA LYS A 86 34.60 -4.59 6.16
C LYS A 86 35.87 -4.06 5.48
N PHE A 87 37.01 -4.09 6.17
CA PHE A 87 38.27 -3.52 5.68
C PHE A 87 38.78 -4.18 4.39
N ARG A 88 38.48 -5.47 4.17
CA ARG A 88 38.88 -6.18 2.95
C ARG A 88 38.36 -5.51 1.68
N ILE A 89 37.20 -4.87 1.72
CA ILE A 89 36.61 -4.21 0.54
C ILE A 89 37.55 -3.12 0.03
N PHE A 90 38.06 -2.27 0.93
CA PHE A 90 39.04 -1.24 0.58
C PHE A 90 40.31 -1.85 0.02
N LEU A 91 40.86 -2.87 0.69
CA LEU A 91 42.09 -3.52 0.27
C LEU A 91 41.94 -4.15 -1.13
N THR A 92 40.84 -4.87 -1.37
CA THR A 92 40.58 -5.54 -2.66
C THR A 92 40.45 -4.56 -3.82
N VAL A 93 39.75 -3.45 -3.63
CA VAL A 93 39.53 -2.44 -4.68
C VAL A 93 40.82 -1.67 -4.96
N SER A 94 41.60 -1.35 -3.92
CA SER A 94 42.92 -0.75 -4.11
C SER A 94 43.83 -1.67 -4.91
N THR A 95 43.84 -2.98 -4.61
CA THR A 95 44.61 -3.95 -5.40
C THR A 95 44.13 -4.01 -6.84
N ASP A 96 42.82 -4.00 -7.11
CA ASP A 96 42.29 -4.02 -8.49
C ASP A 96 42.77 -2.82 -9.30
N ILE A 97 42.73 -1.62 -8.72
CA ILE A 97 43.18 -0.39 -9.36
C ILE A 97 44.69 -0.41 -9.59
N LEU A 98 45.48 -0.82 -8.59
CA LEU A 98 46.94 -0.87 -8.68
C LEU A 98 47.43 -1.91 -9.69
N VAL A 99 46.85 -3.11 -9.69
CA VAL A 99 47.17 -4.18 -10.66
C VAL A 99 46.83 -3.72 -12.08
N THR A 100 45.65 -3.17 -12.29
CA THR A 100 45.23 -2.66 -13.60
C THR A 100 46.18 -1.55 -14.06
N GLY A 101 46.57 -0.64 -13.14
CA GLY A 101 47.57 0.39 -13.39
C GLY A 101 48.94 -0.16 -13.77
N ALA A 102 49.42 -1.21 -13.08
CA ALA A 102 50.69 -1.85 -13.40
C ALA A 102 50.66 -2.49 -14.80
N PHE A 103 49.55 -3.10 -15.20
CA PHE A 103 49.38 -3.64 -16.55
C PHE A 103 49.32 -2.56 -17.64
N VAL A 104 48.73 -1.40 -17.35
CA VAL A 104 48.77 -0.24 -18.25
C VAL A 104 50.22 0.23 -18.45
N TRP A 105 50.97 0.41 -17.36
CA TRP A 105 52.38 0.78 -17.41
C TRP A 105 53.23 -0.24 -18.18
N LEU A 106 52.98 -1.52 -17.93
CA LEU A 106 53.69 -2.62 -18.54
C LEU A 106 53.43 -2.77 -20.05
N THR A 107 52.23 -2.44 -20.52
CA THR A 107 51.88 -2.53 -21.95
C THR A 107 52.32 -1.28 -22.70
N ASN A 108 52.30 -0.11 -22.06
CA ASN A 108 52.72 1.16 -22.62
C ASN A 108 52.01 1.53 -23.94
N VAL A 109 50.78 1.01 -24.13
CA VAL A 109 49.98 1.22 -25.34
C VAL A 109 48.97 2.34 -25.10
N PRO A 110 49.01 3.44 -25.87
CA PRO A 110 48.10 4.57 -25.70
C PRO A 110 46.65 4.22 -26.08
N LEU A 111 46.39 3.08 -26.74
CA LEU A 111 45.04 2.58 -27.07
C LEU A 111 44.73 1.22 -26.41
N SER A 112 45.17 1.03 -25.16
CA SER A 112 44.91 -0.21 -24.43
C SER A 112 43.44 -0.35 -23.99
N PRO A 113 42.76 -1.48 -24.30
CA PRO A 113 41.44 -1.80 -23.77
C PRO A 113 41.39 -1.91 -22.24
N ILE A 114 42.55 -2.04 -21.59
CA ILE A 114 42.69 -2.07 -20.13
C ILE A 114 42.15 -0.77 -19.51
N PHE A 115 42.13 0.35 -20.24
CA PHE A 115 41.49 1.57 -19.77
C PHE A 115 39.97 1.43 -19.56
N PHE A 116 39.27 0.66 -20.40
CA PHE A 116 37.85 0.39 -20.18
C PHE A 116 37.62 -0.44 -18.92
N VAL A 117 38.58 -1.30 -18.55
CA VAL A 117 38.56 -2.04 -17.29
C VAL A 117 38.68 -1.06 -16.12
N PHE A 118 39.52 -0.02 -16.22
CA PHE A 118 39.59 1.06 -15.23
C PHE A 118 38.24 1.76 -15.02
N LEU A 119 37.60 2.19 -16.11
CA LEU A 119 36.27 2.81 -16.04
C LEU A 119 35.26 1.86 -15.41
N PHE A 120 35.25 0.59 -15.83
CA PHE A 120 34.31 -0.38 -15.31
C PHE A 120 34.53 -0.67 -13.83
N ILE A 121 35.78 -0.76 -13.36
CA ILE A 121 36.10 -0.92 -11.93
C ILE A 121 35.50 0.24 -11.13
N VAL A 122 35.65 1.49 -11.60
CA VAL A 122 35.07 2.65 -10.91
C VAL A 122 33.54 2.58 -10.89
N VAL A 123 32.89 2.29 -12.02
CA VAL A 123 31.42 2.20 -12.12
C VAL A 123 30.85 1.03 -11.31
N SER A 124 31.44 -0.16 -11.42
CA SER A 124 31.00 -1.37 -10.71
C SER A 124 31.09 -1.21 -9.20
N ASN A 125 32.20 -0.66 -8.70
CA ASN A 125 32.37 -0.42 -7.27
C ASN A 125 31.43 0.69 -6.76
N THR A 126 31.16 1.71 -7.59
CA THR A 126 30.18 2.76 -7.30
C THR A 126 28.79 2.16 -7.04
N MET A 127 28.31 1.30 -7.94
CA MET A 127 26.99 0.68 -7.83
C MET A 127 26.86 -0.28 -6.63
N ARG A 128 27.96 -0.90 -6.20
CA ARG A 128 27.96 -1.90 -5.12
C ARG A 128 28.06 -1.28 -3.74
N TYR A 129 29.02 -0.37 -3.56
CA TYR A 129 29.44 0.14 -2.24
C TYR A 129 29.06 1.59 -1.98
N GLY A 130 28.46 2.25 -2.98
CA GLY A 130 27.90 3.59 -2.85
C GLY A 130 28.94 4.72 -2.94
N ARG A 131 28.46 5.92 -2.62
CA ARG A 131 29.13 7.20 -2.93
C ARG A 131 30.52 7.39 -2.32
N ARG A 132 30.71 6.99 -1.06
CA ARG A 132 32.03 7.18 -0.39
C ARG A 132 33.10 6.34 -1.06
N MET A 133 32.76 5.09 -1.39
CA MET A 133 33.68 4.19 -2.07
C MET A 133 33.96 4.64 -3.49
N MET A 134 32.96 5.17 -4.18
CA MET A 134 33.10 5.78 -5.50
C MET A 134 34.17 6.89 -5.52
N MET A 135 34.10 7.86 -4.61
CA MET A 135 35.10 8.94 -4.54
C MET A 135 36.51 8.38 -4.30
N PHE A 136 36.63 7.39 -3.40
CA PHE A 136 37.89 6.72 -3.16
C PHE A 136 38.44 6.03 -4.42
N CYS A 137 37.59 5.27 -5.14
CA CYS A 137 37.98 4.59 -6.38
C CYS A 137 38.39 5.58 -7.47
N ALA A 138 37.63 6.66 -7.63
CA ALA A 138 37.89 7.69 -8.64
C ALA A 138 39.21 8.41 -8.36
N LEU A 139 39.46 8.83 -7.11
CA LEU A 139 40.71 9.48 -6.71
C LEU A 139 41.92 8.56 -6.86
N LEU A 140 41.81 7.30 -6.41
CA LEU A 140 42.89 6.34 -6.55
C LEU A 140 43.17 6.01 -8.02
N SER A 141 42.12 5.85 -8.84
CA SER A 141 42.27 5.59 -10.28
C SER A 141 42.88 6.77 -11.01
N LEU A 142 42.46 8.00 -10.67
CA LEU A 142 43.04 9.22 -11.21
C LEU A 142 44.52 9.36 -10.86
N GLY A 143 44.89 9.05 -9.61
CA GLY A 143 46.28 9.09 -9.17
C GLY A 143 47.15 8.05 -9.89
N VAL A 144 46.71 6.79 -9.94
CA VAL A 144 47.44 5.69 -10.59
C VAL A 144 47.55 5.92 -12.11
N TYR A 145 46.45 6.28 -12.76
CA TYR A 145 46.47 6.54 -14.21
C TYR A 145 47.27 7.80 -14.55
N GLY A 146 47.13 8.88 -13.75
CA GLY A 146 47.88 10.11 -13.92
C GLY A 146 49.38 9.91 -13.77
N ALA A 147 49.83 9.12 -12.78
CA ALA A 147 51.23 8.76 -12.62
C ALA A 147 51.77 7.99 -13.83
N ASN A 148 51.01 7.02 -14.34
CA ASN A 148 51.37 6.29 -15.55
C ASN A 148 51.47 7.21 -16.78
N LEU A 149 50.55 8.16 -16.93
CA LEU A 149 50.58 9.11 -18.02
C LEU A 149 51.82 10.01 -17.97
N ILE A 150 52.13 10.56 -16.79
CA ILE A 150 53.31 11.42 -16.61
C ILE A 150 54.57 10.65 -16.96
N ALA A 151 54.69 9.41 -16.47
CA ALA A 151 55.84 8.55 -16.77
C ALA A 151 55.96 8.31 -18.29
N TYR A 152 54.86 7.95 -18.96
CA TYR A 152 54.87 7.66 -20.39
C TYR A 152 55.20 8.88 -21.27
N VAL A 153 54.50 10.00 -21.04
CA VAL A 153 54.58 11.20 -21.87
C VAL A 153 55.91 11.93 -21.68
N PHE A 154 56.35 12.09 -20.42
CA PHE A 154 57.53 12.91 -20.12
C PHE A 154 58.83 12.12 -20.05
N LEU A 155 58.81 10.86 -19.60
CA LEU A 155 60.05 10.09 -19.42
C LEU A 155 60.40 9.21 -20.61
N ASP A 156 59.40 8.67 -21.34
CA ASP A 156 59.64 7.60 -22.32
C ASP A 156 59.50 8.08 -23.78
N MET A 157 58.42 8.79 -24.13
CA MET A 157 58.19 9.25 -25.51
C MET A 157 58.93 10.53 -25.90
N GLY A 158 59.35 11.34 -24.93
CA GLY A 158 59.90 12.69 -25.15
C GLY A 158 58.85 13.73 -25.56
N ALA A 159 59.12 15.00 -25.25
CA ALA A 159 58.14 16.10 -25.33
C ALA A 159 57.46 16.26 -26.72
N ALA A 160 58.19 15.99 -27.81
CA ALA A 160 57.69 16.16 -29.17
C ALA A 160 56.64 15.11 -29.58
N ARG A 161 56.83 13.83 -29.21
CA ARG A 161 55.85 12.77 -29.50
C ARG A 161 54.71 12.76 -28.47
N GLY A 162 55.02 13.10 -27.22
CA GLY A 162 54.02 13.25 -26.15
C GLY A 162 52.93 14.26 -26.50
N PHE A 163 53.27 15.36 -27.18
CA PHE A 163 52.30 16.38 -27.58
C PHE A 163 51.22 15.86 -28.56
N ILE A 164 51.55 14.89 -29.42
CA ILE A 164 50.61 14.34 -30.42
C ILE A 164 49.54 13.47 -29.74
N TYR A 165 49.92 12.67 -28.73
CA TYR A 165 49.00 11.76 -28.04
C TYR A 165 48.31 12.39 -26.82
N TRP A 166 48.77 13.55 -26.37
CA TRP A 166 48.22 14.26 -25.21
C TRP A 166 46.70 14.46 -25.24
N PRO A 167 46.05 14.83 -26.38
CA PRO A 167 44.60 15.03 -26.39
C PRO A 167 43.80 13.76 -26.09
N LEU A 168 44.25 12.60 -26.59
CA LEU A 168 43.60 11.31 -26.35
C LEU A 168 43.73 10.91 -24.88
N GLU A 169 44.91 11.09 -24.30
CA GLU A 169 45.19 10.79 -22.90
C GLU A 169 44.46 11.74 -21.93
N ALA A 170 44.34 13.02 -22.30
CA ALA A 170 43.53 13.98 -21.58
C ALA A 170 42.05 13.56 -21.58
N GLY A 171 41.52 13.07 -22.71
CA GLY A 171 40.15 12.55 -22.80
C GLY A 171 39.87 11.40 -21.83
N LYS A 172 40.83 10.50 -21.64
CA LYS A 172 40.72 9.40 -20.67
C LYS A 172 40.68 9.90 -19.23
N ILE A 173 41.57 10.83 -18.86
CA ILE A 173 41.54 11.48 -17.54
C ILE A 173 40.21 12.20 -17.31
N MET A 174 39.72 12.94 -18.31
CA MET A 174 38.42 13.61 -18.24
C MET A 174 37.29 12.60 -18.02
N SER A 175 37.32 11.44 -18.68
CA SER A 175 36.29 10.40 -18.47
C SER A 175 36.33 9.79 -17.06
N LEU A 176 37.53 9.64 -16.46
CA LEU A 176 37.70 9.20 -15.06
C LEU A 176 37.17 10.22 -14.04
N ILE A 177 36.94 11.47 -14.44
CA ILE A 177 36.36 12.52 -13.60
C ILE A 177 34.87 12.68 -13.89
N ILE A 178 34.50 12.82 -15.16
CA ILE A 178 33.12 13.09 -15.60
C ILE A 178 32.19 11.93 -15.26
N ILE A 179 32.58 10.68 -15.55
CA ILE A 179 31.70 9.52 -15.33
C ILE A 179 31.36 9.38 -13.85
N PRO A 180 32.33 9.47 -12.90
CA PRO A 180 31.99 9.50 -11.49
C PRO A 180 31.12 10.70 -11.10
N LEU A 181 31.43 11.92 -11.54
CA LEU A 181 30.59 13.07 -11.18
C LEU A 181 29.13 12.90 -11.65
N PHE A 182 28.95 12.37 -12.87
CA PHE A 182 27.63 12.07 -13.42
C PHE A 182 26.90 11.00 -12.62
N LEU A 183 27.56 9.87 -12.32
CA LEU A 183 26.99 8.79 -11.51
C LEU A 183 26.66 9.26 -10.08
N ASP A 184 27.48 10.13 -9.49
CA ASP A 184 27.23 10.72 -8.17
C ASP A 184 25.98 11.62 -8.18
N ALA A 185 25.82 12.43 -9.24
CA ALA A 185 24.62 13.23 -9.44
C ALA A 185 23.37 12.35 -9.63
N MET A 186 23.47 11.29 -10.42
CA MET A 186 22.37 10.34 -10.65
C MET A 186 21.97 9.61 -9.36
N LEU A 187 22.94 9.09 -8.60
CA LEU A 187 22.68 8.40 -7.33
C LEU A 187 22.06 9.32 -6.28
N ARG A 188 22.46 10.60 -6.24
CA ARG A 188 21.82 11.60 -5.37
C ARG A 188 20.35 11.80 -5.70
N ARG A 189 20.02 11.98 -6.99
CA ARG A 189 18.63 12.13 -7.43
C ARG A 189 17.79 10.92 -7.03
N GLN A 190 18.30 9.71 -7.27
CA GLN A 190 17.59 8.48 -6.91
C GLN A 190 17.41 8.34 -5.38
N ALA A 191 18.44 8.67 -4.58
CA ALA A 191 18.36 8.61 -3.12
C ALA A 191 17.36 9.62 -2.55
N ASP A 192 17.33 10.85 -3.08
CA ASP A 192 16.37 11.88 -2.70
C ASP A 192 14.94 11.44 -3.03
N SER A 193 14.69 10.89 -4.23
CA SER A 193 13.37 10.35 -4.60
C SER A 193 12.92 9.20 -3.68
N GLN A 194 13.81 8.27 -3.36
CA GLN A 194 13.51 7.16 -2.44
C GLN A 194 13.17 7.65 -1.03
N LYS A 195 13.88 8.68 -0.54
CA LYS A 195 13.58 9.31 0.75
C LYS A 195 12.19 9.95 0.76
N SER A 196 11.85 10.68 -0.30
CA SER A 196 10.54 11.31 -0.47
C SER A 196 9.42 10.26 -0.52
N ILE A 197 9.57 9.19 -1.30
CA ILE A 197 8.60 8.09 -1.35
C ILE A 197 8.40 7.47 0.04
N LYS A 198 9.49 7.17 0.75
CA LYS A 198 9.41 6.59 2.09
C LYS A 198 8.71 7.52 3.09
N ALA A 199 8.92 8.84 2.98
CA ALA A 199 8.20 9.82 3.78
C ALA A 199 6.71 9.84 3.45
N ILE A 200 6.34 9.80 2.16
CA ILE A 200 4.94 9.72 1.72
C ILE A 200 4.27 8.46 2.26
N THR A 201 4.88 7.29 2.03
CA THR A 201 4.35 6.00 2.51
C THR A 201 4.25 5.97 4.04
N GLY A 202 5.23 6.53 4.75
CA GLY A 202 5.22 6.63 6.21
C GLY A 202 4.09 7.52 6.73
N GLY A 203 3.90 8.70 6.14
CA GLY A 203 2.80 9.60 6.47
C GLY A 203 1.44 8.96 6.20
N LEU A 204 1.28 8.32 5.04
CA LEU A 204 0.04 7.63 4.68
C LEU A 204 -0.27 6.49 5.67
N LYS A 205 0.74 5.69 6.05
CA LYS A 205 0.57 4.63 7.06
C LYS A 205 0.10 5.19 8.41
N LYS A 206 0.64 6.33 8.86
CA LYS A 206 0.21 6.97 10.11
C LYS A 206 -1.23 7.48 10.03
N TYR A 207 -1.61 8.07 8.90
CA TYR A 207 -2.97 8.53 8.65
C TYR A 207 -3.97 7.37 8.64
N THR A 208 -3.66 6.24 7.97
CA THR A 208 -4.54 5.05 7.95
C THR A 208 -4.78 4.47 9.35
N ILE A 209 -3.82 4.60 10.27
CA ILE A 209 -3.96 4.12 11.66
C ILE A 209 -4.64 5.19 12.56
N GLY A 210 -5.07 6.33 12.01
CA GLY A 210 -5.80 7.38 12.72
C GLY A 210 -4.95 8.19 13.71
N LYS A 211 -3.61 8.13 13.60
CA LYS A 211 -2.72 8.72 14.62
C LYS A 211 -2.40 10.19 14.41
N GLU A 212 -2.38 10.68 13.17
CA GLU A 212 -1.93 12.05 12.84
C GLU A 212 -2.67 12.59 11.60
N THR A 213 -2.78 13.92 11.52
CA THR A 213 -3.15 14.63 10.29
C THR A 213 -2.04 14.47 9.25
N LEU A 214 -2.42 14.12 8.03
CA LEU A 214 -1.46 13.88 6.95
C LEU A 214 -0.79 15.20 6.56
N SER A 215 0.53 15.28 6.72
CA SER A 215 1.33 16.40 6.23
C SER A 215 2.67 15.90 5.71
N PHE A 216 3.13 16.49 4.61
CA PHE A 216 4.39 16.11 3.97
C PHE A 216 5.34 17.29 3.92
N ASN A 217 6.52 17.15 4.51
CA ASN A 217 7.61 18.10 4.33
C ASN A 217 8.59 17.56 3.28
N LEU A 218 8.28 17.81 2.01
CA LEU A 218 9.08 17.40 0.86
C LEU A 218 9.81 18.59 0.24
N LYS A 219 10.92 18.32 -0.44
CA LYS A 219 11.74 19.33 -1.10
C LYS A 219 10.92 20.01 -2.21
N ARG A 220 10.93 21.34 -2.21
CA ARG A 220 10.19 22.18 -3.17
C ARG A 220 10.80 21.98 -4.56
N ASN A 221 10.01 21.48 -5.54
CA ASN A 221 10.32 21.28 -6.99
C ASN A 221 10.35 19.84 -7.54
N ASP A 222 9.89 18.83 -6.79
CA ASP A 222 9.79 17.45 -7.31
C ASP A 222 8.33 17.09 -7.69
N GLU A 223 8.13 16.28 -8.73
CA GLU A 223 6.81 15.69 -9.07
C GLU A 223 6.19 14.95 -7.87
N LEU A 224 7.04 14.41 -6.99
CA LEU A 224 6.62 13.77 -5.74
C LEU A 224 5.98 14.75 -4.74
N GLN A 225 6.32 16.04 -4.78
CA GLN A 225 5.65 17.06 -3.99
C GLN A 225 4.23 17.29 -4.52
N VAL A 226 4.06 17.38 -5.84
CA VAL A 226 2.74 17.51 -6.46
C VAL A 226 1.88 16.30 -6.11
N LEU A 227 2.44 15.09 -6.16
CA LEU A 227 1.74 13.88 -5.73
C LEU A 227 1.36 13.93 -4.24
N ALA A 228 2.26 14.38 -3.37
CA ALA A 228 2.00 14.51 -1.94
C ALA A 228 0.86 15.51 -1.65
N GLU A 229 0.82 16.63 -2.35
CA GLU A 229 -0.25 17.63 -2.25
C GLU A 229 -1.60 17.07 -2.75
N HIS A 230 -1.60 16.31 -3.85
CA HIS A 230 -2.81 15.62 -4.31
C HIS A 230 -3.31 14.58 -3.31
N ILE A 231 -2.41 13.84 -2.67
CA ILE A 231 -2.78 12.87 -1.62
C ILE A 231 -3.40 13.63 -0.43
N GLU A 232 -2.79 14.73 0.03
CA GLU A 232 -3.33 15.55 1.12
C GLU A 232 -4.72 16.08 0.79
N LEU A 233 -4.93 16.59 -0.43
CA LEU A 233 -6.23 17.05 -0.91
C LEU A 233 -7.28 15.93 -0.97
N LEU A 234 -6.92 14.76 -1.50
CA LEU A 234 -7.81 13.60 -1.56
C LEU A 234 -8.19 13.11 -0.16
N THR A 235 -7.21 13.07 0.75
CA THR A 235 -7.43 12.73 2.15
C THR A 235 -8.38 13.71 2.84
N HIS A 236 -8.21 15.01 2.63
CA HIS A 236 -9.13 16.03 3.14
C HIS A 236 -10.54 15.84 2.57
N LYS A 237 -10.66 15.62 1.25
CA LYS A 237 -11.95 15.42 0.59
C LYS A 237 -12.69 14.18 1.11
N ILE A 238 -11.99 13.06 1.30
CA ILE A 238 -12.57 11.83 1.86
C ILE A 238 -13.11 12.10 3.27
N ARG A 239 -12.36 12.81 4.11
CA ARG A 239 -12.79 13.14 5.48
C ARG A 239 -14.08 13.96 5.48
N VAL A 240 -14.12 15.04 4.69
CA VAL A 240 -15.33 15.88 4.58
C VAL A 240 -16.52 15.06 4.07
N GLN A 241 -16.32 14.16 3.10
CA GLN A 241 -17.39 13.29 2.62
C GLN A 241 -17.87 12.27 3.66
N GLN A 242 -16.96 11.74 4.48
CA GLN A 242 -17.32 10.86 5.59
C GLN A 242 -18.16 11.58 6.63
N ASP A 243 -17.77 12.80 7.01
CA ASP A 243 -18.53 13.62 7.96
C ASP A 243 -19.93 13.92 7.41
N GLN A 244 -20.04 14.28 6.11
CA GLN A 244 -21.33 14.49 5.44
C GLN A 244 -22.22 13.23 5.42
N LEU A 245 -21.65 12.06 5.13
CA LEU A 245 -22.39 10.79 5.14
C LEU A 245 -22.87 10.44 6.56
N TYR A 246 -22.07 10.74 7.58
CA TYR A 246 -22.44 10.52 8.97
C TYR A 246 -23.64 11.39 9.37
N ASP A 247 -23.61 12.68 9.02
CA ASP A 247 -24.72 13.60 9.27
C ASP A 247 -26.00 13.17 8.53
N GLN A 248 -25.87 12.72 7.27
CA GLN A 248 -26.99 12.18 6.51
C GLN A 248 -27.58 10.91 7.15
N ALA A 249 -26.73 10.00 7.63
CA ALA A 249 -27.16 8.79 8.31
C ALA A 249 -27.92 9.11 9.61
N LEU A 250 -27.43 10.09 10.39
CA LEU A 250 -28.09 10.54 11.61
C LEU A 250 -29.48 11.13 11.31
N ASN A 251 -29.57 12.04 10.34
CA ASN A 251 -30.84 12.65 9.93
C ASN A 251 -31.85 11.60 9.43
N LEU A 252 -31.39 10.62 8.64
CA LEU A 252 -32.25 9.52 8.19
C LEU A 252 -32.72 8.66 9.35
N GLN A 253 -31.85 8.38 10.33
CA GLN A 253 -32.22 7.61 11.52
C GLN A 253 -33.28 8.34 12.36
N GLU A 254 -33.16 9.65 12.54
CA GLU A 254 -34.18 10.47 13.22
C GLU A 254 -35.51 10.43 12.48
N LEU A 255 -35.50 10.66 11.16
CA LEU A 255 -36.71 10.62 10.34
C LEU A 255 -37.38 9.25 10.36
N VAL A 256 -36.60 8.16 10.27
CA VAL A 256 -37.13 6.79 10.36
C VAL A 256 -37.77 6.57 11.73
N THR A 257 -37.15 7.06 12.81
CA THR A 257 -37.67 6.91 14.17
C THR A 257 -39.00 7.68 14.34
N GLU A 258 -39.05 8.92 13.85
CA GLU A 258 -40.27 9.74 13.87
C GLU A 258 -41.40 9.06 13.08
N ARG A 259 -41.14 8.66 11.84
CA ARG A 259 -42.14 7.98 10.99
C ARG A 259 -42.60 6.65 11.57
N THR A 260 -41.71 5.89 12.18
CA THR A 260 -42.07 4.63 12.85
C THR A 260 -42.97 4.89 14.06
N SER A 261 -42.71 5.96 14.83
CA SER A 261 -43.56 6.38 15.95
C SER A 261 -44.95 6.80 15.48
N GLU A 262 -45.03 7.65 14.44
CA GLU A 262 -46.30 8.07 13.83
C GLU A 262 -47.12 6.87 13.34
N LEU A 263 -46.48 5.95 12.61
CA LEU A 263 -47.13 4.74 12.11
C LEU A 263 -47.65 3.86 13.24
N ASN A 264 -46.87 3.68 14.31
CA ASN A 264 -47.31 2.90 15.46
C ASN A 264 -48.52 3.53 16.15
N GLU A 265 -48.56 4.85 16.28
CA GLU A 265 -49.70 5.56 16.88
C GLU A 265 -50.96 5.45 16.01
N GLN A 266 -50.84 5.60 14.69
CA GLN A 266 -51.97 5.40 13.77
C GLN A 266 -52.45 3.95 13.79
N MET A 267 -51.52 2.98 13.83
CA MET A 267 -51.87 1.55 13.95
C MET A 267 -52.58 1.26 15.28
N ARG A 268 -52.16 1.88 16.38
CA ARG A 268 -52.81 1.76 17.69
C ARG A 268 -54.26 2.29 17.63
N LYS A 269 -54.47 3.48 17.06
CA LYS A 269 -55.81 4.06 16.87
C LYS A 269 -56.71 3.20 15.99
N ALA A 270 -56.18 2.66 14.89
CA ALA A 270 -56.92 1.76 14.00
C ALA A 270 -57.34 0.48 14.74
N ARG A 271 -56.41 -0.16 15.47
CA ARG A 271 -56.71 -1.36 16.29
C ARG A 271 -57.73 -1.09 17.40
N GLU A 272 -57.66 0.08 18.03
CA GLU A 272 -58.62 0.50 19.06
C GLU A 272 -60.01 0.67 18.45
N SER A 273 -60.12 1.32 17.29
CA SER A 273 -61.36 1.45 16.52
C SER A 273 -61.95 0.08 16.12
N ASP A 274 -61.13 -0.83 15.59
CA ASP A 274 -61.56 -2.18 15.21
C ASP A 274 -62.03 -3.00 16.43
N ARG A 275 -61.34 -2.87 17.58
CA ARG A 275 -61.75 -3.51 18.83
C ARG A 275 -63.10 -2.97 19.31
N LEU A 276 -63.28 -1.64 19.32
CA LEU A 276 -64.53 -1.00 19.72
C LEU A 276 -65.68 -1.42 18.80
N LYS A 277 -65.47 -1.45 17.48
CA LYS A 277 -66.44 -1.97 16.51
C LYS A 277 -66.81 -3.42 16.81
N THR A 278 -65.83 -4.28 17.06
CA THR A 278 -66.07 -5.71 17.35
C THR A 278 -66.85 -5.88 18.65
N GLN A 279 -66.46 -5.17 19.71
CA GLN A 279 -67.15 -5.22 21.00
C GLN A 279 -68.58 -4.70 20.88
N PHE A 280 -68.77 -3.61 20.13
CA PHE A 280 -70.08 -3.07 19.82
C PHE A 280 -70.94 -4.11 19.12
N LEU A 281 -70.52 -4.65 17.97
CA LEU A 281 -71.28 -5.67 17.22
C LEU A 281 -71.65 -6.91 18.06
N ASN A 282 -70.73 -7.36 18.93
CA ASN A 282 -71.00 -8.46 19.85
C ASN A 282 -72.08 -8.10 20.89
N ASN A 283 -71.99 -6.92 21.49
CA ASN A 283 -72.98 -6.43 22.46
C ASN A 283 -74.36 -6.31 21.79
N LEU A 284 -74.43 -5.77 20.57
CA LEU A 284 -75.68 -5.70 19.80
C LEU A 284 -76.28 -7.08 19.57
N SER A 285 -75.45 -8.03 19.13
CA SER A 285 -75.90 -9.39 18.88
C SER A 285 -76.53 -10.02 20.13
N HIS A 286 -75.97 -9.77 21.31
CA HIS A 286 -76.54 -10.21 22.59
C HIS A 286 -77.84 -9.49 22.97
N GLU A 287 -77.88 -8.17 22.80
CA GLU A 287 -79.04 -7.36 23.16
C GLU A 287 -80.26 -7.58 22.26
N LEU A 288 -80.04 -7.94 20.99
CA LEU A 288 -81.12 -8.28 20.05
C LEU A 288 -81.58 -9.73 20.23
N ARG A 289 -80.68 -10.67 20.57
CA ARG A 289 -81.01 -12.10 20.71
C ARG A 289 -82.02 -12.35 21.82
N THR A 290 -81.92 -11.67 22.96
CA THR A 290 -82.79 -11.86 24.13
C THR A 290 -84.26 -11.51 23.87
N PRO A 291 -84.63 -10.27 23.44
CA PRO A 291 -86.00 -9.94 23.08
C PRO A 291 -86.51 -10.77 21.91
N LEU A 292 -85.67 -11.09 20.91
CA LEU A 292 -86.05 -11.97 19.81
C LEU A 292 -86.40 -13.38 20.28
N HIS A 293 -85.59 -13.97 21.18
CA HIS A 293 -85.91 -15.26 21.79
C HIS A 293 -87.21 -15.21 22.60
N ASN A 294 -87.48 -14.11 23.30
CA ASN A 294 -88.75 -13.94 24.00
C ASN A 294 -89.92 -13.91 23.02
N ILE A 295 -89.83 -13.16 21.92
CA ILE A 295 -90.86 -13.09 20.88
C ILE A 295 -91.12 -14.48 20.30
N ILE A 296 -90.07 -15.19 19.88
CA ILE A 296 -90.18 -16.55 19.33
C ILE A 296 -90.79 -17.50 20.36
N GLY A 297 -90.30 -17.50 21.60
CA GLY A 297 -90.79 -18.38 22.66
C GLY A 297 -92.27 -18.14 22.99
N PHE A 298 -92.72 -16.88 23.08
CA PHE A 298 -94.14 -16.58 23.28
C PHE A 298 -94.98 -16.89 22.05
N ALA A 299 -94.47 -16.69 20.82
CA ALA A 299 -95.16 -17.06 19.60
C ALA A 299 -95.34 -18.59 19.49
N ASP A 300 -94.32 -19.38 19.85
CA ASP A 300 -94.41 -20.83 19.90
C ASP A 300 -95.42 -21.32 20.96
N LEU A 301 -95.53 -20.61 22.09
CA LEU A 301 -96.54 -20.90 23.11
C LEU A 301 -97.97 -20.59 22.64
N LEU A 302 -98.15 -19.55 21.82
CA LEU A 302 -99.44 -19.21 21.20
C LEU A 302 -99.91 -20.28 20.20
N ASN A 303 -98.99 -21.03 19.59
CA ASN A 303 -99.30 -22.10 18.63
C ASN A 303 -99.74 -23.43 19.27
N LYS A 304 -99.84 -23.55 20.60
CA LYS A 304 -100.23 -24.80 21.29
C LYS A 304 -101.77 -24.94 21.35
N GLN A 305 -102.29 -26.14 21.05
CA GLN A 305 -103.71 -26.40 20.77
C GLN A 305 -104.70 -26.29 21.97
N ASP A 306 -104.27 -25.94 23.18
CA ASP A 306 -105.14 -25.83 24.37
C ASP A 306 -104.87 -24.57 25.21
N LEU A 307 -104.60 -23.42 24.57
CA LEU A 307 -104.29 -22.18 25.28
C LEU A 307 -105.56 -21.36 25.61
N PRO A 308 -105.83 -21.03 26.89
CA PRO A 308 -106.96 -20.16 27.26
C PRO A 308 -106.84 -18.78 26.62
N VAL A 309 -107.96 -18.24 26.11
CA VAL A 309 -108.02 -16.93 25.40
C VAL A 309 -107.40 -15.79 26.20
N GLU A 310 -107.58 -15.78 27.53
CA GLU A 310 -106.99 -14.76 28.41
C GLU A 310 -105.45 -14.84 28.47
N LYS A 311 -104.87 -16.05 28.45
CA LYS A 311 -103.42 -16.26 28.42
C LYS A 311 -102.85 -15.93 27.04
N ALA A 312 -103.58 -16.24 25.97
CA ALA A 312 -103.23 -15.87 24.61
C ALA A 312 -103.16 -14.34 24.43
N GLY A 313 -104.14 -13.60 24.96
CA GLY A 313 -104.14 -12.14 24.94
C GLY A 313 -102.95 -11.52 25.69
N LYS A 314 -102.62 -12.05 26.89
CA LYS A 314 -101.43 -11.60 27.66
C LYS A 314 -100.12 -11.89 26.93
N MET A 315 -99.97 -13.07 26.31
CA MET A 315 -98.77 -13.41 25.54
C MET A 315 -98.64 -12.56 24.27
N SER A 316 -99.73 -12.29 23.55
CA SER A 316 -99.74 -11.39 22.39
C SER A 316 -99.33 -9.96 22.76
N LEU A 317 -99.77 -9.47 23.93
CA LEU A 317 -99.37 -8.16 24.44
C LEU A 317 -97.86 -8.12 24.73
N ILE A 318 -97.31 -9.16 25.36
CA ILE A 318 -95.87 -9.27 25.65
C ILE A 318 -95.05 -9.32 24.35
N ILE A 319 -95.50 -10.06 23.34
CA ILE A 319 -94.84 -10.09 22.02
C ILE A 319 -94.81 -8.69 21.41
N GLY A 320 -95.94 -7.98 21.39
CA GLY A 320 -96.02 -6.62 20.87
C GLY A 320 -95.11 -5.64 21.61
N GLN A 321 -95.06 -5.71 22.94
CA GLN A 321 -94.15 -4.89 23.75
C GLN A 321 -92.68 -5.20 23.45
N ARG A 322 -92.27 -6.48 23.42
CA ARG A 322 -90.89 -6.87 23.12
C ARG A 322 -90.47 -6.53 21.69
N ALA A 323 -91.40 -6.60 20.73
CA ALA A 323 -91.16 -6.20 19.34
C ALA A 323 -90.94 -4.69 19.22
N ASN A 324 -91.73 -3.88 19.94
CA ASN A 324 -91.52 -2.43 19.99
C ASN A 324 -90.21 -2.04 20.69
N GLU A 325 -89.88 -2.69 21.82
CA GLU A 325 -88.59 -2.50 22.49
C GLU A 325 -87.41 -2.85 21.56
N LEU A 326 -87.53 -3.92 20.76
CA LEU A 326 -86.51 -4.30 19.77
C LEU A 326 -86.38 -3.25 18.66
N LEU A 327 -87.50 -2.71 18.19
CA LEU A 327 -87.54 -1.69 17.15
C LEU A 327 -86.85 -0.40 17.62
N GLU A 328 -87.17 0.06 18.83
CA GLU A 328 -86.55 1.24 19.45
C GLU A 328 -85.03 1.06 19.61
N LYS A 329 -84.59 -0.14 20.04
CA LYS A 329 -83.17 -0.48 20.12
C LYS A 329 -82.48 -0.43 18.75
N LEU A 330 -83.13 -0.92 17.70
CA LEU A 330 -82.59 -0.96 16.34
C LEU A 330 -82.51 0.45 15.72
N GLU A 331 -83.48 1.31 16.01
CA GLU A 331 -83.46 2.73 15.63
C GLU A 331 -82.33 3.51 16.32
N ALA A 332 -82.16 3.34 17.64
CA ALA A 332 -81.03 3.92 18.38
C ALA A 332 -79.68 3.48 17.78
N LEU A 333 -79.61 2.22 17.34
CA LEU A 333 -78.46 1.61 16.70
C LEU A 333 -78.09 2.25 15.36
N THR A 334 -79.06 2.42 14.47
CA THR A 334 -78.83 3.06 13.17
C THR A 334 -78.36 4.50 13.34
N THR A 335 -78.90 5.21 14.34
CA THR A 335 -78.48 6.57 14.70
C THR A 335 -77.02 6.61 15.14
N LEU A 336 -76.61 5.69 16.03
CA LEU A 336 -75.24 5.61 16.52
C LEU A 336 -74.25 5.20 15.41
N THR A 337 -74.66 4.29 14.52
CA THR A 337 -73.81 3.85 13.39
C THR A 337 -73.55 5.00 12.41
N CYS A 338 -74.56 5.82 12.11
CA CYS A 338 -74.42 7.05 11.31
C CYS A 338 -73.43 8.03 11.95
N LEU A 339 -73.49 8.20 13.27
CA LEU A 339 -72.54 9.05 14.01
C LEU A 339 -71.11 8.51 13.96
N MET A 340 -70.92 7.18 13.98
CA MET A 340 -69.60 6.55 13.94
C MET A 340 -68.98 6.51 12.54
N THR A 341 -69.77 6.39 11.47
CA THR A 341 -69.27 6.37 10.09
C THR A 341 -69.08 7.77 9.51
N GLY A 342 -69.59 8.81 10.17
CA GLY A 342 -69.51 10.18 9.69
C GLY A 342 -70.39 10.46 8.47
N GLU A 343 -71.28 9.52 8.10
CA GLU A 343 -72.26 9.76 7.05
C GLU A 343 -73.39 10.62 7.64
N GLN A 344 -73.44 11.90 7.25
CA GLN A 344 -74.60 12.75 7.50
C GLN A 344 -75.80 12.17 6.75
N ARG A 345 -76.91 11.92 7.45
CA ARG A 345 -78.22 11.75 6.78
C ARG A 345 -78.53 13.05 6.02
N ILE A 346 -78.50 12.98 4.69
CA ILE A 346 -79.11 13.99 3.80
C ILE A 346 -80.63 13.86 3.92
#